data_AF-A0A2E4Y7P8-F1
#
_entry.id   AF-A0A2E4Y7P8-F1
#
_cell.length_a   1.000
_cell.length_b   1.000
_cell.length_c   1.000
_cell.angle_alpha   90.00
_cell.angle_beta   90.00
_cell.angle_gamma   90.00
#
_symmetry.space_group_name_H-M   'P 1'
#
loop_
_entity.id
_entity.type
_entity.pdbx_description
1 polymer ?
#
loop_
_entity_poly.entity_id
_entity_poly.type
_entity_poly.pdbx_seq_one_letter_code
_entity_poly.pdbx_strand_id
1 'polypeptide(L)'
;MEKKNIAGMSMKGGRKDNFFFCLLEYFPNKERWFLNSLLQVKEHQEDEDDIIRKWVKDFALKKLVLDFPLTLPPCYGCNLDCPGLSRCPVEGIDRTRKKMDVLLLKDQEMKAKNPKRYEAARNEAESVDPSKNILNIKTDEHILSRAFKRRIKKGILPYWNRPLDFWVWTQYYDQQMELFNTSFDSFGTASLMILSRFNYLKRHFPKELLLFEGNVQLALLELLKAKILTKREVKGLSDFKEGADYRYKVIKKIEKKLNVFIYESDLEALLHFPRAFNSFILAIIGQRIQMEKTMPLPEWAFSEKSQFVVPLFASNEKKPTKTQR
;
A
#
# COMPACT_ATOMS: atom_id res chain seq x y z
N MET A 1 -23.78 -20.87 -5.78
CA MET A 1 -23.20 -19.55 -6.14
C MET A 1 -21.83 -19.46 -5.47
N GLU A 2 -20.79 -19.13 -6.21
CA GLU A 2 -19.42 -19.11 -5.65
C GLU A 2 -19.31 -17.99 -4.60
N LYS A 3 -18.87 -18.33 -3.38
CA LYS A 3 -18.69 -17.35 -2.30
C LYS A 3 -17.57 -16.39 -2.69
N LYS A 4 -17.87 -15.10 -2.74
CA LYS A 4 -16.88 -14.05 -2.98
C LYS A 4 -16.32 -13.59 -1.63
N ASN A 5 -15.17 -14.13 -1.26
CA ASN A 5 -14.47 -13.72 -0.05
C ASN A 5 -13.04 -13.28 -0.32
N ILE A 6 -12.50 -12.47 0.57
CA ILE A 6 -11.12 -12.04 0.53
C ILE A 6 -10.65 -11.64 1.91
N ALA A 7 -9.40 -11.99 2.24
CA ALA A 7 -8.83 -11.72 3.53
C ALA A 7 -7.68 -10.70 3.46
N GLY A 8 -7.48 -9.99 4.56
CA GLY A 8 -6.28 -9.19 4.82
C GLY A 8 -5.56 -9.67 6.07
N MET A 9 -4.23 -9.68 6.04
CA MET A 9 -3.38 -10.00 7.20
C MET A 9 -2.19 -9.05 7.28
N SER A 10 -2.05 -8.34 8.40
CA SER A 10 -0.87 -7.51 8.69
C SER A 10 0.22 -8.34 9.39
N MET A 11 1.41 -8.36 8.81
CA MET A 11 2.58 -9.17 9.24
C MET A 11 3.67 -8.34 9.93
N LYS A 12 3.39 -7.08 10.27
CA LYS A 12 4.37 -6.21 10.93
C LYS A 12 4.40 -6.52 12.42
N GLY A 13 5.59 -6.70 13.01
CA GLY A 13 5.73 -6.90 14.46
C GLY A 13 6.95 -7.71 14.90
N GLY A 14 7.17 -7.75 16.22
CA GLY A 14 8.15 -8.64 16.86
C GLY A 14 7.59 -10.02 17.24
N ARG A 15 8.39 -10.83 17.92
CA ARG A 15 8.06 -12.20 18.38
C ARG A 15 6.94 -12.29 19.46
N LYS A 16 6.32 -11.17 19.81
CA LYS A 16 5.23 -11.14 20.80
C LYS A 16 4.00 -10.42 20.26
N ASP A 17 4.03 -9.98 18.99
CA ASP A 17 2.92 -9.29 18.36
C ASP A 17 1.89 -10.30 17.88
N ASN A 18 0.63 -10.05 18.22
CA ASN A 18 -0.51 -10.76 17.65
C ASN A 18 -0.72 -10.29 16.21
N PHE A 19 -1.05 -11.21 15.31
CA PHE A 19 -1.50 -10.89 13.95
C PHE A 19 -2.97 -11.28 13.81
N PHE A 20 -3.65 -10.57 12.93
CA PHE A 20 -5.08 -10.70 12.73
C PHE A 20 -5.34 -11.08 11.28
N PHE A 21 -6.25 -12.02 11.09
CA PHE A 21 -6.85 -12.28 9.79
C PHE A 21 -8.22 -11.62 9.77
N CYS A 22 -8.45 -10.80 8.76
CA CYS A 22 -9.68 -10.07 8.57
C CYS A 22 -10.34 -10.54 7.27
N LEU A 23 -11.50 -11.21 7.35
CA LEU A 23 -12.22 -11.74 6.19
C LEU A 23 -13.40 -10.85 5.83
N LEU A 24 -13.42 -10.38 4.59
CA LEU A 24 -14.60 -9.78 3.99
C LEU A 24 -15.30 -10.79 3.07
N GLU A 25 -16.61 -10.92 3.21
CA GLU A 25 -17.45 -11.76 2.36
C GLU A 25 -18.57 -10.93 1.74
N TYR A 26 -18.81 -11.11 0.45
CA TYR A 26 -19.87 -10.43 -0.28
C TYR A 26 -21.14 -11.28 -0.29
N PHE A 27 -22.25 -10.66 0.10
CA PHE A 27 -23.57 -11.29 0.11
C PHE A 27 -24.42 -10.71 -1.02
N PRO A 28 -24.63 -11.45 -2.13
CA PRO A 28 -25.35 -10.95 -3.31
C PRO A 28 -26.76 -10.46 -2.98
N ASN A 29 -27.49 -11.18 -2.12
CA ASN A 29 -28.86 -10.84 -1.75
C ASN A 29 -28.99 -9.46 -1.06
N LYS A 30 -27.91 -8.97 -0.44
CA LYS A 30 -27.87 -7.67 0.25
C LYS A 30 -27.02 -6.65 -0.50
N GLU A 31 -26.42 -7.05 -1.62
CA GLU A 31 -25.42 -6.30 -2.40
C GLU A 31 -24.31 -5.67 -1.54
N ARG A 32 -23.97 -6.31 -0.42
CA ARG A 32 -23.17 -5.72 0.65
C ARG A 32 -22.05 -6.66 1.09
N TRP A 33 -20.91 -6.09 1.47
CA TRP A 33 -19.80 -6.81 2.07
C TRP A 33 -19.95 -6.84 3.58
N PHE A 34 -19.56 -7.96 4.19
CA PHE A 34 -19.59 -8.15 5.62
C PHE A 34 -18.20 -8.51 6.10
N LEU A 35 -17.75 -7.91 7.18
CA LEU A 35 -16.69 -8.48 7.99
C LEU A 35 -17.25 -9.76 8.62
N ASN A 36 -16.89 -10.89 8.03
CA ASN A 36 -17.46 -12.19 8.41
C ASN A 36 -16.60 -12.90 9.47
N SER A 37 -15.31 -12.58 9.55
CA SER A 37 -14.42 -13.15 10.55
C SER A 37 -13.26 -12.20 10.85
N LEU A 38 -12.95 -12.05 12.14
CA LEU A 38 -11.74 -11.42 12.63
C LEU A 38 -11.01 -12.40 13.55
N LEU A 39 -10.11 -13.19 12.98
CA LEU A 39 -9.33 -14.17 13.73
C LEU A 39 -8.08 -13.50 14.31
N GLN A 40 -7.94 -13.52 15.63
CA GLN A 40 -6.71 -13.17 16.32
C GLN A 40 -5.84 -14.42 16.47
N VAL A 41 -4.61 -14.36 15.99
CA VAL A 41 -3.61 -15.41 16.19
C VAL A 41 -2.58 -14.89 17.19
N LYS A 42 -2.48 -15.56 18.34
CA LYS A 42 -1.53 -15.25 19.40
C LYS A 42 -0.34 -16.21 19.31
N GLU A 43 0.88 -15.68 19.47
CA GLU A 43 2.09 -16.50 19.46
C GLU A 43 2.15 -17.39 20.71
N HIS A 44 2.67 -18.62 20.58
CA HIS A 44 2.74 -19.67 21.61
C HIS A 44 1.41 -20.32 22.01
N GLN A 45 0.37 -20.15 21.21
CA GLN A 45 -0.81 -21.00 21.33
C GLN A 45 -0.48 -22.36 20.72
N GLU A 46 -0.69 -23.45 21.47
CA GLU A 46 -0.69 -24.79 20.88
C GLU A 46 -1.67 -24.77 19.68
N ASP A 47 -1.25 -25.34 18.55
CA ASP A 47 -2.00 -25.41 17.28
C ASP A 47 -2.09 -24.12 16.43
N GLU A 48 -1.20 -23.12 16.60
CA GLU A 48 -1.18 -21.90 15.76
C GLU A 48 -1.31 -22.18 14.24
N ASP A 49 -0.49 -23.11 13.75
CA ASP A 49 -0.44 -23.48 12.34
C ASP A 49 -1.74 -24.17 11.87
N ASP A 50 -2.35 -24.97 12.75
CA ASP A 50 -3.59 -25.70 12.46
C ASP A 50 -4.79 -24.76 12.50
N ILE A 51 -4.78 -23.74 13.36
CA ILE A 51 -5.80 -22.68 13.38
C ILE A 51 -5.83 -21.95 12.04
N ILE A 52 -4.66 -21.58 11.49
CA ILE A 52 -4.58 -20.86 10.21
C ILE A 52 -5.06 -21.75 9.06
N ARG A 53 -4.61 -23.01 9.01
CA ARG A 53 -5.06 -23.97 7.98
C ARG A 53 -6.56 -24.23 8.05
N LYS A 54 -7.08 -24.43 9.26
CA LYS A 54 -8.51 -24.61 9.51
C LYS A 54 -9.29 -23.39 9.05
N TRP A 55 -8.86 -22.18 9.41
CA TRP A 55 -9.53 -20.95 9.01
C TRP A 55 -9.56 -20.76 7.49
N VAL A 56 -8.44 -20.98 6.80
CA VAL A 56 -8.39 -20.92 5.33
C VAL A 56 -9.33 -21.95 4.70
N LYS A 57 -9.42 -23.16 5.27
CA LYS A 57 -10.29 -24.25 4.78
C LYS A 57 -11.77 -23.98 5.07
N ASP A 58 -12.12 -23.56 6.28
CA ASP A 58 -13.49 -23.31 6.74
C ASP A 58 -14.16 -22.22 5.89
N PHE A 59 -13.39 -21.19 5.52
CA PHE A 59 -13.86 -20.13 4.65
C PHE A 59 -13.60 -20.40 3.17
N ALA A 60 -12.95 -21.50 2.78
CA ALA A 60 -12.53 -21.77 1.40
C ALA A 60 -11.83 -20.57 0.76
N LEU A 61 -10.91 -19.94 1.50
CA LEU A 61 -10.28 -18.69 1.12
C LEU A 61 -9.37 -18.87 -0.10
N LYS A 62 -9.61 -18.07 -1.15
CA LYS A 62 -8.81 -18.12 -2.40
C LYS A 62 -7.81 -16.99 -2.55
N LYS A 63 -8.00 -15.87 -1.85
CA LYS A 63 -7.19 -14.66 -2.00
C LYS A 63 -6.86 -14.03 -0.63
N LEU A 64 -5.59 -13.71 -0.40
CA LEU A 64 -5.12 -13.07 0.83
C LEU A 64 -4.21 -11.88 0.50
N VAL A 65 -4.50 -10.72 1.09
CA VAL A 65 -3.72 -9.49 0.94
C VAL A 65 -2.85 -9.25 2.17
N LEU A 66 -1.58 -8.92 1.95
CA LEU A 66 -0.54 -8.85 2.96
C LEU A 66 0.21 -7.52 2.88
N ASP A 67 0.61 -6.94 4.01
CA ASP A 67 1.53 -5.79 4.04
C ASP A 67 3.01 -6.20 4.05
N PHE A 68 3.35 -7.19 3.24
CA PHE A 68 4.67 -7.83 3.22
C PHE A 68 5.19 -8.05 1.79
N PRO A 69 6.48 -7.78 1.50
CA PRO A 69 7.09 -7.94 0.18
C PRO A 69 7.00 -9.38 -0.33
N LEU A 70 6.21 -9.63 -1.38
CA LEU A 70 6.09 -10.99 -1.96
C LEU A 70 7.14 -11.28 -3.03
N THR A 71 7.71 -10.23 -3.63
CA THR A 71 8.80 -10.35 -4.59
C THR A 71 10.11 -9.87 -4.00
N LEU A 72 11.17 -10.63 -4.28
CA LEU A 72 12.52 -10.34 -3.82
C LEU A 72 13.17 -9.24 -4.68
N PRO A 73 14.13 -8.47 -4.11
CA PRO A 73 14.90 -7.49 -4.86
C PRO A 73 15.83 -8.20 -5.87
N PRO A 74 16.19 -7.55 -6.99
CA PRO A 74 16.93 -8.20 -8.08
C PRO A 74 18.26 -8.85 -7.66
N CYS A 75 18.98 -8.28 -6.71
CA CYS A 75 20.25 -8.87 -6.26
C CYS A 75 20.10 -10.17 -5.45
N TYR A 76 18.92 -10.47 -4.89
CA TYR A 76 18.76 -11.62 -3.99
C TYR A 76 19.01 -12.97 -4.69
N GLY A 77 18.64 -13.09 -5.97
CA GLY A 77 18.89 -14.27 -6.80
C GLY A 77 19.84 -14.01 -7.96
N CYS A 78 20.69 -12.99 -7.85
CA CYS A 78 21.58 -12.58 -8.93
C CYS A 78 22.85 -13.43 -8.94
N ASN A 79 23.14 -14.05 -10.08
CA ASN A 79 24.32 -14.90 -10.28
C ASN A 79 25.47 -14.20 -11.04
N LEU A 80 25.35 -12.88 -11.27
CA LEU A 80 26.40 -12.11 -11.94
C LEU A 80 27.58 -11.87 -11.00
N ASP A 81 28.80 -11.86 -11.54
CA ASP A 81 29.91 -11.21 -10.86
C ASP A 81 29.63 -9.71 -10.80
N CYS A 82 29.46 -9.19 -9.59
CA CYS A 82 28.77 -7.92 -9.38
C CYS A 82 29.65 -6.75 -9.88
N PRO A 83 29.25 -6.00 -10.92
CA PRO A 83 30.05 -4.89 -11.45
C PRO A 83 29.97 -3.62 -10.59
N GLY A 84 29.39 -3.74 -9.39
CA GLY A 84 29.05 -2.66 -8.48
C GLY A 84 27.69 -2.03 -8.78
N LEU A 85 27.24 -1.16 -7.86
CA LEU A 85 25.93 -0.53 -7.94
C LEU A 85 25.76 0.21 -9.26
N SER A 86 26.58 1.21 -9.57
CA SER A 86 26.42 2.09 -10.74
C SER A 86 26.36 1.40 -12.10
N ARG A 87 26.91 0.18 -12.22
CA ARG A 87 27.05 -0.55 -13.51
C ARG A 87 26.23 -1.84 -13.59
N CYS A 88 25.31 -2.06 -12.65
CA CYS A 88 24.41 -3.23 -12.68
C CYS A 88 23.65 -3.32 -14.02
N PRO A 89 23.83 -4.40 -14.81
CA PRO A 89 23.23 -4.55 -16.14
C PRO A 89 21.81 -5.14 -16.09
N VAL A 90 21.29 -5.45 -14.89
CA VAL A 90 19.94 -6.01 -14.74
C VAL A 90 18.93 -5.02 -15.31
N GLU A 91 18.17 -5.47 -16.31
CA GLU A 91 17.31 -4.61 -17.13
C GLU A 91 16.38 -3.70 -16.31
N GLY A 92 15.72 -4.23 -15.28
CA GLY A 92 14.83 -3.42 -14.44
C GLY A 92 15.57 -2.32 -13.67
N ILE A 93 16.81 -2.58 -13.23
CA ILE A 93 17.64 -1.60 -12.53
C ILE A 93 18.14 -0.53 -13.49
N ASP A 94 18.64 -0.92 -14.67
CA ASP A 94 19.08 0.00 -15.71
C ASP A 94 17.94 0.92 -16.19
N ARG A 95 16.77 0.34 -16.49
CA ARG A 95 15.55 1.10 -16.85
C ARG A 95 15.13 2.07 -15.74
N THR A 96 15.16 1.66 -14.47
CA THR A 96 14.86 2.54 -13.34
C THR A 96 15.83 3.71 -13.26
N ARG A 97 17.13 3.49 -13.46
CA ARG A 97 18.14 4.56 -13.44
C ARG A 97 17.95 5.55 -14.57
N LYS A 98 17.76 5.06 -15.80
CA LYS A 98 17.46 5.93 -16.95
C LYS A 98 16.24 6.82 -16.68
N LYS A 99 15.21 6.28 -16.02
CA LYS A 99 14.03 7.08 -15.61
C LYS A 99 14.36 8.10 -14.52
N MET A 100 15.16 7.74 -13.52
CA MET A 100 15.67 8.67 -12.51
C MET A 100 16.43 9.84 -13.15
N ASP A 101 17.32 9.54 -14.10
CA ASP A 101 18.11 10.54 -14.81
C ASP A 101 17.21 11.46 -15.65
N VAL A 102 16.23 10.91 -16.36
CA VAL A 102 15.24 11.70 -17.11
C VAL A 102 14.47 12.66 -16.20
N LEU A 103 14.08 12.24 -14.99
CA LEU A 103 13.41 13.14 -14.04
C LEU A 103 14.33 14.26 -13.57
N LEU A 104 15.59 13.95 -13.26
CA LEU A 104 16.56 14.96 -12.85
C LEU A 104 16.90 15.94 -13.97
N LEU A 105 17.05 15.46 -15.21
CA LEU A 105 17.29 16.29 -16.38
C LEU A 105 16.12 17.22 -16.65
N LYS A 106 14.88 16.71 -16.64
CA LYS A 106 13.68 17.55 -16.79
C LYS A 106 13.60 18.65 -15.74
N ASP A 107 13.91 18.33 -14.47
CA ASP A 107 13.95 19.31 -13.40
C ASP A 107 15.04 20.38 -13.60
N GLN A 108 16.23 19.97 -14.06
CA GLN A 108 17.32 20.90 -14.41
C GLN A 108 16.96 21.80 -15.59
N GLU A 109 16.32 21.25 -16.63
CA GLU A 109 15.85 22.03 -17.78
C GLU A 109 14.79 23.06 -17.37
N MET A 110 13.84 22.69 -16.51
CA MET A 110 12.83 23.64 -15.99
C MET A 110 13.50 24.79 -15.25
N LYS A 111 14.51 24.48 -14.43
CA LYS A 111 15.30 25.49 -13.70
C LYS A 111 16.11 26.38 -14.66
N ALA A 112 16.74 25.81 -15.68
CA ALA A 112 17.56 26.54 -16.65
C ALA A 112 16.71 27.45 -17.56
N LYS A 113 15.54 26.97 -18.01
CA LYS A 113 14.63 27.72 -18.89
C LYS A 113 14.08 28.97 -18.22
N ASN A 114 13.66 28.89 -16.95
CA ASN A 114 13.09 30.04 -16.23
C ASN A 114 13.39 29.97 -14.72
N PRO A 115 14.57 30.42 -14.26
CA PRO A 115 14.97 30.30 -12.86
C PRO A 115 14.03 30.99 -11.86
N LYS A 116 13.54 32.19 -12.21
CA LYS A 116 12.62 32.96 -11.36
C LYS A 116 11.26 32.26 -11.21
N ARG A 117 10.67 31.81 -12.33
CA ARG A 117 9.40 31.08 -12.32
C ARG A 117 9.52 29.74 -11.59
N TYR A 118 10.66 29.09 -11.74
CA TYR A 118 10.98 27.85 -11.04
C TYR A 118 11.01 28.03 -9.52
N GLU A 119 11.77 29.02 -9.01
CA GLU A 119 11.80 29.29 -7.57
C GLU A 119 10.45 29.79 -7.05
N ALA A 120 9.71 30.60 -7.83
CA ALA A 120 8.37 31.04 -7.47
C ALA A 120 7.40 29.85 -7.33
N ALA A 121 7.33 28.96 -8.33
CA ALA A 121 6.50 27.76 -8.30
C ALA A 121 6.93 26.78 -7.20
N ARG A 122 8.23 26.71 -6.88
CA ARG A 122 8.72 25.92 -5.75
C ARG A 122 8.28 26.50 -4.41
N ASN A 123 8.43 27.82 -4.23
CA ASN A 123 7.99 28.50 -3.02
C ASN A 123 6.46 28.43 -2.87
N GLU A 124 5.72 28.49 -3.97
CA GLU A 124 4.27 28.29 -3.99
C GLU A 124 3.90 26.87 -3.55
N ALA A 125 4.59 25.85 -4.07
CA ALA A 125 4.42 24.47 -3.62
C ALA A 125 4.77 24.27 -2.13
N GLU A 126 5.69 25.08 -1.58
CA GLU A 126 6.08 25.07 -0.17
C GLU A 126 5.15 25.94 0.73
N SER A 127 4.44 26.93 0.17
CA SER A 127 3.66 27.95 0.93
C SER A 127 2.14 27.83 0.82
N VAL A 128 1.60 27.27 -0.26
CA VAL A 128 0.17 26.97 -0.36
C VAL A 128 -0.14 25.84 0.60
N ASP A 129 -1.20 25.99 1.41
CA ASP A 129 -1.71 24.99 2.35
C ASP A 129 -1.52 23.57 1.76
N PRO A 130 -0.47 22.84 2.18
CA PRO A 130 0.05 21.66 1.47
C PRO A 130 -1.03 20.57 1.31
N SER A 131 -2.05 20.66 2.18
CA SER A 131 -3.23 19.82 2.26
C SER A 131 -4.13 19.79 1.01
N LYS A 132 -4.15 20.85 0.17
CA LYS A 132 -5.06 20.91 -0.99
C LYS A 132 -4.44 20.41 -2.31
N ASN A 133 -3.13 20.55 -2.49
CA ASN A 133 -2.45 20.26 -3.76
C ASN A 133 -1.68 18.95 -3.78
N ILE A 134 -0.96 18.59 -2.70
CA ILE A 134 -0.04 17.43 -2.70
C ILE A 134 -0.78 16.10 -2.88
N LEU A 135 -2.04 16.01 -2.43
CA LEU A 135 -2.82 14.78 -2.56
C LEU A 135 -3.25 14.48 -4.01
N ASN A 136 -3.43 15.51 -4.85
CA ASN A 136 -3.99 15.34 -6.19
C ASN A 136 -2.94 15.28 -7.31
N ILE A 137 -1.69 15.65 -7.02
CA ILE A 137 -0.61 15.72 -8.01
C ILE A 137 0.38 14.59 -7.74
N LYS A 138 0.84 13.89 -8.78
CA LYS A 138 1.91 12.89 -8.62
C LYS A 138 3.24 13.57 -8.32
N THR A 139 4.12 12.84 -7.64
CA THR A 139 5.46 13.35 -7.25
C THR A 139 6.31 13.71 -8.48
N ASP A 140 6.09 13.06 -9.63
CA ASP A 140 6.79 13.32 -10.89
C ASP A 140 6.12 14.35 -11.82
N GLU A 141 4.90 14.80 -11.52
CA GLU A 141 4.12 15.72 -12.36
C GLU A 141 4.39 17.21 -12.06
N HIS A 142 5.11 17.52 -10.98
CA HIS A 142 5.44 18.89 -10.58
C HIS A 142 6.94 19.07 -10.31
N ILE A 143 7.35 20.29 -9.91
CA ILE A 143 8.73 20.55 -9.48
C ILE A 143 9.09 19.57 -8.38
N LEU A 144 10.11 18.74 -8.62
CA LEU A 144 10.48 17.69 -7.68
C LEU A 144 10.80 18.31 -6.31
N SER A 145 10.27 17.72 -5.24
CA SER A 145 10.59 18.20 -3.89
C SER A 145 12.07 18.05 -3.57
N ARG A 146 12.61 18.88 -2.67
CA ARG A 146 14.02 18.76 -2.21
C ARG A 146 14.32 17.36 -1.68
N ALA A 147 13.38 16.79 -0.92
CA ALA A 147 13.49 15.47 -0.34
C ALA A 147 13.52 14.39 -1.43
N PHE A 148 12.63 14.47 -2.42
CA PHE A 148 12.56 13.50 -3.50
C PHE A 148 13.77 13.59 -4.44
N LYS A 149 14.25 14.80 -4.78
CA LYS A 149 15.50 14.96 -5.53
C LYS A 149 16.69 14.34 -4.83
N ARG A 150 16.83 14.56 -3.51
CA ARG A 150 17.90 13.96 -2.72
C ARG A 150 17.81 12.44 -2.76
N ARG A 151 16.59 11.88 -2.73
CA ARG A 151 16.36 10.44 -2.85
C ARG A 151 16.78 9.93 -4.23
N ILE A 152 16.34 10.56 -5.31
CA ILE A 152 16.69 10.15 -6.68
C ILE A 152 18.21 10.23 -6.91
N LYS A 153 18.87 11.30 -6.43
CA LYS A 153 20.33 11.46 -6.53
C LYS A 153 21.12 10.39 -5.78
N LYS A 154 20.59 9.86 -4.67
CA LYS A 154 21.20 8.72 -3.97
C LYS A 154 21.06 7.42 -4.78
N GLY A 155 20.10 7.36 -5.69
CA GLY A 155 19.85 6.21 -6.56
C GLY A 155 19.08 5.08 -5.88
N ILE A 156 18.86 4.03 -6.66
CA ILE A 156 18.25 2.78 -6.21
C ILE A 156 19.33 1.81 -5.71
N LEU A 157 19.07 1.11 -4.60
CA LEU A 157 19.93 0.06 -4.07
C LEU A 157 19.36 -1.31 -4.50
N PRO A 158 19.89 -2.02 -5.51
CA PRO A 158 19.26 -3.21 -6.09
C PRO A 158 19.16 -4.45 -5.17
N TYR A 159 19.85 -4.44 -4.03
CA TYR A 159 19.73 -5.44 -2.97
C TYR A 159 18.65 -5.10 -1.92
N TRP A 160 18.14 -3.88 -1.95
CA TRP A 160 17.10 -3.39 -1.04
C TRP A 160 15.82 -3.09 -1.82
N ASN A 161 15.93 -2.43 -2.95
CA ASN A 161 14.82 -1.86 -3.69
C ASN A 161 14.54 -2.62 -4.99
N ARG A 162 13.26 -2.67 -5.32
CA ARG A 162 12.72 -3.18 -6.59
C ARG A 162 12.41 -1.99 -7.52
N PRO A 163 12.38 -2.17 -8.85
CA PRO A 163 11.86 -1.14 -9.76
C PRO A 163 10.45 -0.66 -9.41
N LEU A 164 9.63 -1.57 -8.89
CA LEU A 164 8.32 -1.25 -8.32
C LEU A 164 8.39 -0.20 -7.20
N ASP A 165 9.40 -0.25 -6.33
CA ASP A 165 9.51 0.69 -5.22
C ASP A 165 9.78 2.11 -5.75
N PHE A 166 10.58 2.23 -6.81
CA PHE A 166 10.77 3.51 -7.51
C PHE A 166 9.46 4.01 -8.14
N TRP A 167 8.66 3.13 -8.74
CA TRP A 167 7.33 3.50 -9.22
C TRP A 167 6.48 4.08 -8.09
N VAL A 168 6.43 3.43 -6.92
CA VAL A 168 5.71 3.97 -5.76
C VAL A 168 6.25 5.34 -5.36
N TRP A 169 7.58 5.57 -5.42
CA TRP A 169 8.14 6.89 -5.13
C TRP A 169 7.65 7.96 -6.10
N THR A 170 7.59 7.66 -7.41
CA THR A 170 7.08 8.64 -8.40
C THR A 170 5.62 9.03 -8.16
N GLN A 171 4.84 8.16 -7.52
CA GLN A 171 3.41 8.38 -7.31
C GLN A 171 3.06 8.93 -5.91
N TYR A 172 3.85 8.60 -4.88
CA TYR A 172 3.45 8.77 -3.48
C TYR A 172 4.53 9.34 -2.54
N TYR A 173 5.76 9.61 -2.99
CA TYR A 173 6.88 9.90 -2.08
C TYR A 173 6.61 11.09 -1.16
N ASP A 174 6.15 12.21 -1.72
CA ASP A 174 5.91 13.43 -0.94
C ASP A 174 4.72 13.26 0.02
N GLN A 175 3.64 12.61 -0.44
CA GLN A 175 2.46 12.35 0.38
C GLN A 175 2.80 11.42 1.56
N GLN A 176 3.64 10.40 1.34
CA GLN A 176 4.07 9.51 2.40
C GLN A 176 4.94 10.21 3.44
N MET A 177 5.88 11.04 2.97
CA MET A 177 6.73 11.81 3.88
C MET A 177 5.92 12.79 4.71
N GLU A 178 4.93 13.46 4.12
CA GLU A 178 4.11 14.46 4.80
C GLU A 178 3.15 13.86 5.85
N LEU A 179 2.55 12.71 5.55
CA LEU A 179 1.53 12.09 6.41
C LEU A 179 2.11 11.10 7.42
N PHE A 180 3.09 10.31 7.02
CA PHE A 180 3.58 9.18 7.80
C PHE A 180 5.04 9.33 8.23
N ASN A 181 5.75 10.34 7.69
CA ASN A 181 7.18 10.53 7.92
C ASN A 181 8.03 9.30 7.54
N THR A 182 7.60 8.58 6.51
CA THR A 182 8.25 7.35 6.02
C THR A 182 8.34 7.35 4.49
N SER A 183 9.33 6.66 3.94
CA SER A 183 9.41 6.33 2.50
C SER A 183 9.07 4.86 2.24
N PHE A 184 8.54 4.57 1.05
CA PHE A 184 8.25 3.20 0.65
C PHE A 184 9.51 2.44 0.24
N ASP A 185 10.10 1.67 1.14
CA ASP A 185 11.34 0.93 0.89
C ASP A 185 11.13 -0.60 0.97
N SER A 186 9.99 -1.05 0.43
CA SER A 186 9.41 -2.40 0.53
C SER A 186 10.27 -3.43 1.25
N PHE A 187 11.20 -4.10 0.55
CA PHE A 187 11.95 -5.22 1.11
C PHE A 187 12.81 -4.83 2.31
N GLY A 188 13.59 -3.76 2.26
CA GLY A 188 14.42 -3.42 3.43
C GLY A 188 13.72 -2.55 4.48
N THR A 189 12.40 -2.29 4.36
CA THR A 189 11.59 -1.97 5.55
C THR A 189 11.22 -3.23 6.35
N ALA A 190 11.24 -4.41 5.73
CA ALA A 190 11.00 -5.67 6.41
C ALA A 190 12.29 -6.17 7.07
N SER A 191 12.20 -6.59 8.34
CA SER A 191 13.33 -7.22 9.01
C SER A 191 13.54 -8.65 8.49
N LEU A 192 14.79 -9.12 8.50
CA LEU A 192 15.11 -10.50 8.12
C LEU A 192 14.28 -11.53 8.91
N MET A 193 14.02 -11.25 10.18
CA MET A 193 13.20 -12.10 11.03
C MET A 193 11.75 -12.20 10.54
N ILE A 194 11.14 -11.08 10.14
CA ILE A 194 9.78 -11.10 9.56
C ILE A 194 9.80 -11.80 8.19
N LEU A 195 10.84 -11.61 7.39
CA LEU A 195 10.99 -12.31 6.11
C LEU A 195 11.02 -13.83 6.29
N SER A 196 11.86 -14.31 7.21
CA SER A 196 11.95 -15.74 7.55
C SER A 196 10.66 -16.29 8.14
N ARG A 197 10.01 -15.53 9.03
CA ARG A 197 8.72 -15.90 9.62
C ARG A 197 7.65 -16.07 8.56
N PHE A 198 7.52 -15.10 7.65
CA PHE A 198 6.54 -15.19 6.58
C PHE A 198 6.84 -16.35 5.64
N ASN A 199 8.12 -16.59 5.31
CA ASN A 199 8.51 -17.73 4.49
C ASN A 199 8.19 -19.08 5.15
N TYR A 200 8.28 -19.17 6.48
CA TYR A 200 7.79 -20.32 7.24
C TYR A 200 6.27 -20.44 7.10
N LEU A 201 5.53 -19.40 7.49
CA LEU A 201 4.06 -19.38 7.47
C LEU A 201 3.47 -19.69 6.09
N LYS A 202 4.10 -19.18 5.02
CA LYS A 202 3.70 -19.43 3.63
C LYS A 202 3.67 -20.92 3.28
N ARG A 203 4.47 -21.77 3.93
CA ARG A 203 4.46 -23.23 3.73
C ARG A 203 3.19 -23.90 4.27
N HIS A 204 2.48 -23.23 5.17
CA HIS A 204 1.23 -23.73 5.76
C HIS A 204 0.01 -23.32 4.94
N PHE A 205 0.13 -22.32 4.07
CA PHE A 205 -0.95 -21.94 3.17
C PHE A 205 -1.17 -22.98 2.07
N PRO A 206 -2.43 -23.22 1.66
CA PRO A 206 -2.73 -24.03 0.48
C PRO A 206 -2.04 -23.47 -0.77
N LYS A 207 -1.60 -24.35 -1.66
CA LYS A 207 -0.92 -23.95 -2.92
C LYS A 207 -1.80 -23.12 -3.84
N GLU A 208 -3.11 -23.28 -3.73
CA GLU A 208 -4.13 -22.58 -4.51
C GLU A 208 -4.42 -21.16 -3.99
N LEU A 209 -3.95 -20.83 -2.78
CA LEU A 209 -4.17 -19.52 -2.17
C LEU A 209 -3.33 -18.45 -2.88
N LEU A 210 -4.00 -17.50 -3.54
CA LEU A 210 -3.34 -16.38 -4.18
C LEU A 210 -2.99 -15.30 -3.15
N LEU A 211 -1.71 -14.94 -3.11
CA LEU A 211 -1.18 -13.92 -2.21
C LEU A 211 -0.95 -12.62 -2.95
N PHE A 212 -1.43 -11.51 -2.38
CA PHE A 212 -1.23 -10.16 -2.90
C PHE A 212 -0.45 -9.31 -1.91
N GLU A 213 0.45 -8.47 -2.42
CA GLU A 213 1.17 -7.47 -1.64
C GLU A 213 0.38 -6.15 -1.69
N GLY A 214 -0.11 -5.70 -0.54
CA GLY A 214 -0.75 -4.41 -0.36
C GLY A 214 0.06 -3.53 0.59
N ASN A 215 -0.36 -2.28 0.74
CA ASN A 215 0.24 -1.39 1.73
C ASN A 215 -0.84 -0.50 2.36
N VAL A 216 -0.93 -0.55 3.69
CA VAL A 216 -1.94 0.20 4.47
C VAL A 216 -1.81 1.71 4.25
N GLN A 217 -0.59 2.26 4.24
CA GLN A 217 -0.37 3.69 4.04
C GLN A 217 -0.81 4.13 2.64
N LEU A 218 -0.52 3.34 1.60
CA LEU A 218 -0.99 3.61 0.23
C LEU A 218 -2.51 3.54 0.13
N ALA A 219 -3.15 2.56 0.79
CA ALA A 219 -4.61 2.49 0.83
C ALA A 219 -5.24 3.71 1.54
N LEU A 220 -4.65 4.17 2.64
CA LEU A 220 -5.10 5.39 3.34
C LEU A 220 -4.92 6.64 2.47
N LEU A 221 -3.83 6.72 1.71
CA LEU A 221 -3.61 7.80 0.74
C LEU A 221 -4.66 7.79 -0.37
N GLU A 222 -4.98 6.62 -0.92
CA GLU A 222 -6.00 6.52 -1.98
C GLU A 222 -7.42 6.79 -1.45
N LEU A 223 -7.72 6.41 -0.21
CA LEU A 223 -8.97 6.81 0.47
C LEU A 223 -9.05 8.34 0.68
N LEU A 224 -7.91 8.97 0.96
CA LEU A 224 -7.80 10.42 1.11
C LEU A 224 -7.96 11.13 -0.25
N LYS A 225 -7.34 10.62 -1.33
CA LYS A 225 -7.54 11.12 -2.70
C LYS A 225 -9.00 10.99 -3.17
N ALA A 226 -9.66 9.91 -2.79
CA ALA A 226 -11.08 9.69 -3.05
C ALA A 226 -12.01 10.56 -2.18
N LYS A 227 -11.45 11.43 -1.31
CA LYS A 227 -12.19 12.27 -0.35
C LYS A 227 -13.11 11.47 0.58
N ILE A 228 -12.78 10.21 0.82
CA ILE A 228 -13.46 9.38 1.81
C ILE A 228 -12.92 9.75 3.19
N LEU A 229 -11.60 9.91 3.32
CA LEU A 229 -10.95 10.32 4.56
C LEU A 229 -10.44 11.76 4.49
N THR A 230 -10.15 12.33 5.65
CA THR A 230 -9.50 13.63 5.79
C THR A 230 -8.07 13.47 6.32
N LYS A 231 -7.22 14.46 6.05
CA LYS A 231 -5.83 14.49 6.52
C LYS A 231 -5.71 14.34 8.04
N ARG A 232 -6.59 15.03 8.78
CA ARG A 232 -6.63 14.97 10.25
C ARG A 232 -6.89 13.55 10.74
N GLU A 233 -7.82 12.84 10.09
CA GLU A 233 -8.13 11.46 10.45
C GLU A 233 -6.95 10.53 10.21
N VAL A 234 -6.27 10.66 9.08
CA VAL A 234 -5.09 9.82 8.76
C VAL A 234 -3.94 10.10 9.74
N LYS A 235 -3.64 11.37 10.04
CA LYS A 235 -2.60 11.73 11.01
C LYS A 235 -2.96 11.30 12.44
N GLY A 236 -4.23 11.34 12.79
CA GLY A 236 -4.72 10.92 14.10
C GLY A 236 -4.59 9.42 14.36
N LEU A 237 -4.44 8.58 13.34
CA LEU A 237 -4.27 7.13 13.53
C LEU A 237 -3.00 6.73 14.29
N SER A 238 -1.95 7.57 14.23
CA SER A 238 -0.70 7.37 15.00
C SER A 238 -0.76 7.93 16.42
N ASP A 239 -1.84 8.63 16.80
CA ASP A 239 -2.00 9.17 18.14
C ASP A 239 -2.23 8.03 19.15
N PHE A 240 -1.49 8.04 20.26
CA PHE A 240 -1.61 7.01 21.29
C PHE A 240 -2.92 7.12 22.09
N LYS A 241 -3.43 8.34 22.32
CA LYS A 241 -4.63 8.59 23.12
C LYS A 241 -5.89 8.57 22.27
N GLU A 242 -5.89 9.32 21.18
CA GLU A 242 -7.07 9.49 20.30
C GLU A 242 -7.11 8.47 19.15
N GLY A 243 -6.10 7.60 19.00
CA GLY A 243 -5.99 6.70 17.85
C GLY A 243 -7.20 5.77 17.68
N ALA A 244 -7.81 5.32 18.79
CA ALA A 244 -9.03 4.51 18.74
C ALA A 244 -10.22 5.29 18.16
N ASP A 245 -10.40 6.57 18.53
CA ASP A 245 -11.46 7.43 18.03
C ASP A 245 -11.29 7.71 16.53
N TYR A 246 -10.04 7.93 16.08
CA TYR A 246 -9.75 8.09 14.66
C TYR A 246 -9.99 6.78 13.89
N ARG A 247 -9.65 5.62 14.44
CA ARG A 247 -10.00 4.32 13.85
C ARG A 247 -11.51 4.17 13.71
N TYR A 248 -12.30 4.53 14.73
CA TYR A 248 -13.76 4.50 14.66
C TYR A 248 -14.30 5.38 13.52
N LYS A 249 -13.85 6.64 13.44
CA LYS A 249 -14.24 7.58 12.39
C LYS A 249 -13.90 7.04 11.00
N VAL A 250 -12.68 6.51 10.82
CA VAL A 250 -12.23 5.92 9.55
C VAL A 250 -13.07 4.72 9.17
N ILE A 251 -13.29 3.78 10.09
CA ILE A 251 -14.09 2.57 9.85
C ILE A 251 -15.52 2.94 9.44
N LYS A 252 -16.17 3.87 10.15
CA LYS A 252 -17.54 4.28 9.83
C LYS A 252 -17.67 4.95 8.46
N LYS A 253 -16.67 5.74 8.06
CA LYS A 253 -16.62 6.31 6.70
C LYS A 253 -16.43 5.25 5.64
N ILE A 254 -15.58 4.25 5.89
CA ILE A 254 -15.37 3.11 4.99
C ILE A 254 -16.66 2.27 4.88
N GLU A 255 -17.29 1.92 6.00
CA GLU A 255 -18.56 1.18 6.05
C GLU A 255 -19.63 1.87 5.18
N LYS A 256 -19.80 3.19 5.35
CA LYS A 256 -20.77 3.97 4.58
C LYS A 256 -20.43 4.09 3.09
N LYS A 257 -19.17 4.33 2.74
CA LYS A 257 -18.76 4.62 1.35
C LYS A 257 -18.47 3.38 0.51
N LEU A 258 -18.04 2.28 1.14
CA LEU A 258 -17.64 1.06 0.44
C LEU A 258 -18.65 -0.08 0.61
N ASN A 259 -19.81 0.21 1.24
CA ASN A 259 -20.87 -0.73 1.54
C ASN A 259 -20.34 -2.00 2.25
N VAL A 260 -19.64 -1.77 3.37
CA VAL A 260 -19.11 -2.83 4.24
C VAL A 260 -19.87 -2.78 5.57
N PHE A 261 -20.32 -3.91 6.07
CA PHE A 261 -20.97 -4.04 7.38
C PHE A 261 -20.00 -4.69 8.36
N ILE A 262 -19.99 -4.21 9.60
CA ILE A 262 -19.13 -4.68 10.67
C ILE A 262 -19.99 -4.85 11.93
N TYR A 263 -19.92 -6.01 12.55
CA TYR A 263 -20.59 -6.28 13.82
C TYR A 263 -19.93 -5.52 14.97
N GLU A 264 -20.69 -5.21 16.02
CA GLU A 264 -20.22 -4.38 17.13
C GLU A 264 -19.03 -5.01 17.89
N SER A 265 -19.07 -6.34 18.09
CA SER A 265 -17.96 -7.09 18.70
C SER A 265 -16.66 -6.99 17.90
N ASP A 266 -16.75 -7.09 16.57
CA ASP A 266 -15.56 -6.98 15.71
C ASP A 266 -15.08 -5.53 15.62
N LEU A 267 -16.01 -4.57 15.64
CA LEU A 267 -15.69 -3.15 15.64
C LEU A 267 -14.82 -2.82 16.85
N GLU A 268 -15.20 -3.25 18.06
CA GLU A 268 -14.43 -3.06 19.28
C GLU A 268 -12.99 -3.57 19.14
N ALA A 269 -12.80 -4.78 18.60
CA ALA A 269 -11.46 -5.31 18.34
C ALA A 269 -10.66 -4.46 17.34
N LEU A 270 -11.29 -3.95 16.28
CA LEU A 270 -10.64 -3.04 15.32
C LEU A 270 -10.25 -1.69 15.96
N LEU A 271 -10.99 -1.22 16.97
CA LEU A 271 -10.66 0.01 17.70
C LEU A 271 -9.48 -0.18 18.65
N HIS A 272 -9.44 -1.30 19.38
CA HIS A 272 -8.42 -1.54 20.40
C HIS A 272 -7.10 -2.08 19.84
N PHE A 273 -7.14 -2.85 18.75
CA PHE A 273 -5.94 -3.47 18.18
C PHE A 273 -5.55 -2.81 16.85
N PRO A 274 -4.47 -1.99 16.80
CA PRO A 274 -4.01 -1.38 15.55
C PRO A 274 -3.68 -2.40 14.44
N ARG A 275 -3.25 -3.61 14.81
CA ARG A 275 -2.99 -4.72 13.88
C ARG A 275 -4.26 -5.27 13.24
N ALA A 276 -5.34 -5.35 14.02
CA ALA A 276 -6.66 -5.73 13.50
C ALA A 276 -7.14 -4.68 12.49
N PHE A 277 -7.02 -3.39 12.83
CA PHE A 277 -7.32 -2.30 11.92
C PHE A 277 -6.51 -2.35 10.62
N ASN A 278 -5.20 -2.57 10.69
CA ASN A 278 -4.36 -2.70 9.50
C ASN A 278 -4.80 -3.88 8.62
N SER A 279 -5.10 -5.02 9.25
CA SER A 279 -5.58 -6.22 8.55
C SER A 279 -6.94 -5.97 7.89
N PHE A 280 -7.81 -5.18 8.53
CA PHE A 280 -9.05 -4.69 7.92
C PHE A 280 -8.80 -3.80 6.70
N ILE A 281 -7.88 -2.83 6.78
CA ILE A 281 -7.53 -2.02 5.60
C ILE A 281 -6.99 -2.90 4.46
N LEU A 282 -6.18 -3.92 4.75
CA LEU A 282 -5.72 -4.89 3.74
C LEU A 282 -6.88 -5.69 3.13
N ALA A 283 -7.86 -6.09 3.94
CA ALA A 283 -9.07 -6.75 3.44
C ALA A 283 -9.88 -5.81 2.52
N ILE A 284 -9.92 -4.51 2.82
CA ILE A 284 -10.51 -3.48 1.94
C ILE A 284 -9.73 -3.34 0.63
N ILE A 285 -8.39 -3.46 0.62
CA ILE A 285 -7.63 -3.58 -0.64
C ILE A 285 -8.10 -4.82 -1.41
N GLY A 286 -8.26 -5.94 -0.71
CA GLY A 286 -8.81 -7.17 -1.27
C GLY A 286 -10.17 -6.97 -1.92
N GLN A 287 -11.09 -6.29 -1.25
CA GLN A 287 -12.40 -5.93 -1.80
C GLN A 287 -12.25 -5.23 -3.16
N ARG A 288 -11.26 -4.36 -3.31
CA ARG A 288 -10.98 -3.65 -4.58
C ARG A 288 -10.41 -4.56 -5.66
N ILE A 289 -9.59 -5.55 -5.30
CA ILE A 289 -9.14 -6.60 -6.22
C ILE A 289 -10.34 -7.39 -6.76
N GLN A 290 -11.25 -7.80 -5.88
CA GLN A 290 -12.49 -8.52 -6.25
C GLN A 290 -13.41 -7.70 -7.18
N MET A 291 -13.31 -6.38 -7.12
CA MET A 291 -14.08 -5.44 -7.95
C MET A 291 -13.30 -4.92 -9.16
N GLU A 292 -12.08 -5.41 -9.41
CA GLU A 292 -11.20 -4.95 -10.49
C GLU A 292 -10.88 -3.44 -10.43
N LYS A 293 -10.90 -2.86 -9.22
CA LYS A 293 -10.64 -1.44 -8.97
C LYS A 293 -9.23 -1.24 -8.42
N THR A 294 -8.22 -1.56 -9.22
CA THR A 294 -6.80 -1.46 -8.85
C THR A 294 -6.03 -0.62 -9.85
N MET A 295 -5.00 0.08 -9.38
CA MET A 295 -4.15 0.88 -10.24
C MET A 295 -3.30 -0.04 -11.14
N PRO A 296 -3.25 0.20 -12.47
CA PRO A 296 -2.39 -0.57 -13.35
C PRO A 296 -0.92 -0.25 -13.06
N LEU A 297 -0.11 -1.30 -12.94
CA LEU A 297 1.34 -1.16 -12.82
C LEU A 297 1.96 -1.08 -14.21
N PRO A 298 2.95 -0.20 -14.43
CA PRO A 298 3.62 -0.14 -15.71
C PRO A 298 4.53 -1.36 -15.89
N GLU A 299 4.66 -1.84 -17.13
CA GLU A 299 5.44 -3.05 -17.48
C GLU A 299 6.88 -3.00 -16.96
N TRP A 300 7.51 -1.83 -17.02
CA TRP A 300 8.90 -1.64 -16.57
C TRP A 300 9.09 -1.83 -15.05
N ALA A 301 8.02 -1.79 -14.25
CA ALA A 301 8.07 -2.03 -12.81
C ALA A 301 7.97 -3.52 -12.45
N PHE A 302 8.13 -4.42 -13.43
CA PHE A 302 7.98 -5.88 -13.29
C PHE A 302 6.57 -6.32 -12.85
N SER A 303 5.54 -5.67 -13.42
CA SER A 303 4.12 -5.88 -13.08
C SER A 303 3.67 -7.35 -13.13
N GLU A 304 4.16 -8.14 -14.09
CA GLU A 304 3.75 -9.54 -14.28
C GLU A 304 4.24 -10.48 -13.17
N LYS A 305 5.38 -10.16 -12.55
CA LYS A 305 5.96 -10.98 -11.47
C LYS A 305 5.50 -10.53 -10.09
N SER A 306 5.10 -9.26 -9.96
CA SER A 306 4.64 -8.70 -8.69
C SER A 306 3.13 -8.81 -8.53
N GLN A 307 2.67 -9.55 -7.52
CA GLN A 307 1.27 -9.52 -7.06
C GLN A 307 0.99 -8.26 -6.21
N PHE A 308 1.67 -7.14 -6.52
CA PHE A 308 1.54 -5.88 -5.81
C PHE A 308 0.31 -5.12 -6.27
N VAL A 309 -0.44 -4.55 -5.31
CA VAL A 309 -1.71 -3.90 -5.60
C VAL A 309 -1.81 -2.56 -4.87
N VAL A 310 -2.23 -1.55 -5.63
CA VAL A 310 -2.71 -0.28 -5.08
C VAL A 310 -4.20 -0.15 -5.39
N PRO A 311 -5.07 -0.01 -4.37
CA PRO A 311 -6.52 0.08 -4.58
C PRO A 311 -6.91 1.44 -5.18
N LEU A 312 -7.94 1.47 -6.02
CA LEU A 312 -8.59 2.70 -6.46
C LEU A 312 -9.94 2.86 -5.77
N PHE A 313 -10.12 3.98 -5.07
CA PHE A 313 -11.37 4.30 -4.37
C PHE A 313 -12.17 5.43 -5.02
N ALA A 314 -11.56 6.19 -5.93
CA ALA A 314 -12.26 7.22 -6.67
C ALA A 314 -13.33 6.58 -7.57
N SER A 315 -14.54 7.12 -7.53
CA SER A 315 -15.52 6.86 -8.58
C SER A 315 -15.03 7.59 -9.83
N ASN A 316 -14.68 6.84 -10.88
CA ASN A 316 -14.67 7.39 -12.24
C ASN A 316 -16.12 7.65 -12.69
N GLU A 317 -16.89 8.40 -11.91
CA GLU A 317 -18.08 9.06 -12.42
C GLU A 317 -17.57 10.30 -13.14
N LYS A 318 -17.19 10.12 -14.41
CA LYS A 318 -17.24 11.24 -15.35
C LYS A 318 -18.68 11.77 -15.28
N LYS A 319 -18.89 12.88 -14.57
CA LYS A 319 -20.16 13.61 -14.68
C LYS A 319 -20.42 13.78 -16.18
N PRO A 320 -21.58 13.37 -16.71
CA PRO A 320 -21.88 13.62 -18.10
C PRO A 320 -21.76 15.11 -18.32
N THR A 321 -20.84 15.48 -19.22
CA THR A 321 -20.70 16.83 -19.73
C THR A 321 -22.10 17.30 -20.10
N LYS A 322 -22.61 18.30 -19.38
CA LYS A 322 -23.84 18.98 -19.74
C LYS A 322 -23.66 19.48 -21.17
N THR A 323 -24.31 18.81 -22.10
CA THR A 323 -24.49 19.28 -23.46
C THR A 323 -25.11 20.66 -23.34
N GLN A 324 -24.38 21.67 -23.80
CA GLN A 324 -24.87 23.04 -23.95
C GLN A 324 -26.15 22.97 -24.79
N ARG A 325 -27.21 23.60 -24.29
CA ARG A 325 -28.34 24.07 -25.09
C ARG A 325 -28.36 25.58 -24.99
#